data_AF-A0A1G3HD99-F1
#
_entry.id   AF-A0A1G3HD99-F1
#
_cell.length_a   1.000
_cell.length_b   1.000
_cell.length_c   1.000
_cell.angle_alpha   90.00
_cell.angle_beta   90.00
_cell.angle_gamma   90.00
#
_symmetry.space_group_name_H-M   'P 1'
#
loop_
_entity.id
_entity.type
_entity.pdbx_description
1 polymer ?
#
loop_
_entity_poly.entity_id
_entity_poly.type
_entity_poly.pdbx_seq_one_letter_code
_entity_poly.pdbx_strand_id
1 'polypeptide(L)'
;MADDALLTDLYQLTMLQAYFDQGMNDTAVFEFFVRKLPPGRDFLLAGGLEQTLDYLETLHFTADEIDWLAAFEHFARSHPAATTLLIDTYDTEAAAQALLPLAHRLAADGIAIQAVRLDSGDLGLHARRVRSILDGGDADAIKIFASGNLDEYAVQSLLAARAPIDGFGVGTRMNTSADHPYFDCAYKLQEYAGLARRKRSEGKATWPGRKQVFRRFDDAGHMFGDTLTLETDCAPGTPLLATVLRAGQRLAPAPPLAELREFARKQQAALPPRLRRIETTAAEPSYPVDVAAPLHELAGQLDRQGS
;
A
#
# COMPACT_ATOMS: atom_id res chain seq x y z
N MET A 1 -6.97 13.87 -9.42
CA MET A 1 -7.45 13.84 -8.02
C MET A 1 -7.45 15.29 -7.56
N ALA A 2 -8.27 15.67 -6.58
CA ALA A 2 -8.33 17.06 -6.15
C ALA A 2 -6.98 17.45 -5.52
N ASP A 3 -6.20 18.29 -6.22
CA ASP A 3 -4.90 18.83 -5.81
C ASP A 3 -5.14 19.99 -4.85
N ASP A 4 -5.57 19.69 -3.62
CA ASP A 4 -5.92 20.69 -2.61
C ASP A 4 -4.81 20.77 -1.56
N ALA A 5 -4.14 21.93 -1.45
CA ALA A 5 -3.10 22.18 -0.46
C ALA A 5 -3.66 22.22 0.98
N LEU A 6 -4.97 22.40 1.13
CA LEU A 6 -5.72 22.38 2.38
C LEU A 6 -6.20 20.98 2.77
N LEU A 7 -5.92 19.93 1.98
CA LEU A 7 -6.13 18.53 2.36
C LEU A 7 -5.09 18.09 3.41
N THR A 8 -5.12 18.76 4.56
CA THR A 8 -4.24 18.57 5.71
C THR A 8 -5.03 18.79 7.00
N ASP A 9 -4.56 18.22 8.10
CA ASP A 9 -5.15 18.54 9.40
C ASP A 9 -4.91 20.01 9.75
N LEU A 10 -5.91 20.69 10.33
CA LEU A 10 -5.82 22.10 10.73
C LEU A 10 -4.60 22.41 11.62
N TYR A 11 -4.19 21.45 12.47
CA TYR A 11 -3.03 21.66 13.34
C TYR A 11 -1.72 21.81 12.55
N GLN A 12 -1.62 21.31 11.31
CA GLN A 12 -0.45 21.49 10.47
C GLN A 12 -0.30 22.97 10.07
N LEU A 13 -1.41 23.64 9.79
CA LEU A 13 -1.44 25.07 9.45
C LEU A 13 -1.13 25.94 10.67
N THR A 14 -1.64 25.58 11.85
CA THR A 14 -1.31 26.32 13.09
C THR A 14 0.14 26.12 13.51
N MET A 15 0.72 24.93 13.29
CA MET A 15 2.15 24.69 13.48
C MET A 15 2.99 25.48 12.48
N LEU A 16 2.59 25.52 11.20
CA LEU A 16 3.27 26.31 10.17
C LEU A 16 3.34 27.79 10.56
N GLN A 17 2.22 28.37 11.00
CA GLN A 17 2.16 29.74 11.49
C GLN A 17 3.11 29.95 12.68
N ALA A 18 3.09 29.05 13.67
CA ALA A 18 3.97 29.14 14.83
C ALA A 18 5.46 29.06 14.44
N TYR A 19 5.83 28.19 13.49
CA TYR A 19 7.20 28.10 12.99
C TYR A 19 7.61 29.37 12.24
N PHE A 20 6.71 29.92 11.41
CA PHE A 20 6.95 31.17 10.69
C PHE A 20 7.17 32.34 11.66
N ASP A 21 6.29 32.51 12.65
CA ASP A 21 6.37 33.59 13.65
C ASP A 21 7.64 33.50 14.51
N GLN A 22 8.13 32.29 14.76
CA GLN A 22 9.37 32.03 15.50
C GLN A 22 10.61 32.01 14.60
N GLY A 23 10.47 32.26 13.29
CA GLY A 23 11.59 32.23 12.34
C GLY A 23 12.24 30.86 12.15
N MET A 24 11.52 29.77 12.46
CA MET A 24 12.01 28.39 12.37
C MET A 24 12.02 27.88 10.93
N ASN A 25 12.97 28.36 10.14
CA ASN A 25 13.08 28.09 8.70
C ASN A 25 14.22 27.09 8.35
N ASP A 26 14.79 26.42 9.35
CA ASP A 26 15.90 25.50 9.13
C ASP A 26 15.44 24.18 8.49
N THR A 27 16.42 23.43 7.95
CA THR A 27 16.16 22.10 7.39
C THR A 27 15.66 21.14 8.47
N ALA A 28 14.53 20.50 8.19
CA ALA A 28 13.97 19.41 8.98
C ALA A 28 14.03 18.09 8.21
N VAL A 29 14.32 17.00 8.91
CA VAL A 29 14.25 15.64 8.35
C VAL A 29 13.19 14.85 9.07
N PHE A 30 12.28 14.29 8.29
CA PHE A 30 11.23 13.40 8.77
C PHE A 30 11.38 12.02 8.16
N GLU A 31 10.91 11.02 8.88
CA GLU A 31 10.81 9.64 8.39
C GLU A 31 9.38 9.14 8.46
N PHE A 32 9.00 8.42 7.41
CA PHE A 32 7.78 7.65 7.34
C PHE A 32 8.09 6.15 7.50
N PHE A 33 7.43 5.49 8.44
CA PHE A 33 7.60 4.05 8.67
C PHE A 33 6.35 3.42 9.28
N VAL A 34 6.25 2.10 9.15
CA VAL A 34 5.20 1.28 9.79
C VAL A 34 5.73 0.73 11.12
N ARG A 35 5.00 0.93 12.22
CA ARG A 35 5.39 0.49 13.56
C ARG A 35 5.17 -1.00 13.78
N LYS A 36 4.05 -1.51 13.25
CA LYS A 36 3.60 -2.88 13.44
C LYS A 36 3.02 -3.40 12.14
N LEU A 37 3.47 -4.59 11.75
CA LEU A 37 2.85 -5.31 10.66
C LEU A 37 1.54 -5.95 11.14
N PRO A 38 0.55 -6.15 10.24
CA PRO A 38 -0.63 -6.93 10.56
C PRO A 38 -0.25 -8.33 11.07
N PRO A 39 -0.98 -8.89 12.04
CA PRO A 39 -0.81 -10.28 12.44
C PRO A 39 -0.91 -11.19 11.21
N GLY A 40 -0.02 -12.16 11.06
CA GLY A 40 -0.03 -13.04 9.89
C GLY A 40 0.77 -12.53 8.68
N ARG A 41 1.22 -11.27 8.69
CA ARG A 41 1.92 -10.65 7.55
C ARG A 41 3.33 -10.21 7.97
N ASP A 42 4.33 -10.81 7.36
CA ASP A 42 5.73 -10.57 7.75
C ASP A 42 6.50 -9.61 6.82
N PHE A 43 5.86 -9.07 5.79
CA PHE A 43 6.43 -8.04 4.94
C PHE A 43 5.35 -7.14 4.33
N LEU A 44 5.77 -5.99 3.80
CA LEU A 44 4.93 -5.07 3.02
C LEU A 44 5.54 -4.85 1.64
N LEU A 45 4.68 -4.60 0.67
CA LEU A 45 5.06 -4.05 -0.63
C LEU A 45 4.83 -2.54 -0.58
N ALA A 46 5.87 -1.75 -0.80
CA ALA A 46 5.73 -0.30 -0.93
C ALA A 46 5.11 0.05 -2.30
N GLY A 47 4.05 0.84 -2.28
CA GLY A 47 3.40 1.41 -3.47
C GLY A 47 2.81 2.78 -3.10
N GLY A 48 2.62 3.65 -4.10
CA GLY A 48 2.10 5.01 -3.88
C GLY A 48 3.13 6.14 -4.05
N LEU A 49 4.39 5.80 -4.37
CA LEU A 49 5.45 6.81 -4.52
C LEU A 49 5.13 7.81 -5.63
N GLU A 50 4.64 7.33 -6.78
CA GLU A 50 4.36 8.18 -7.93
C GLU A 50 3.33 9.26 -7.61
N GLN A 51 2.22 8.87 -6.98
CA GLN A 51 1.17 9.79 -6.54
C GLN A 51 1.68 10.82 -5.54
N THR A 52 2.62 10.41 -4.68
CA THR A 52 3.26 11.31 -3.71
C THR A 52 4.15 12.33 -4.42
N LEU A 53 4.94 11.89 -5.41
CA LEU A 53 5.80 12.78 -6.17
C LEU A 53 5.00 13.75 -7.05
N ASP A 54 3.94 13.26 -7.70
CA ASP A 54 3.00 14.08 -8.47
C ASP A 54 2.45 15.21 -7.59
N TYR A 55 1.92 14.86 -6.41
CA TYR A 55 1.38 15.83 -5.45
C TYR A 55 2.43 16.85 -5.00
N LEU A 56 3.65 16.43 -4.69
CA LEU A 56 4.70 17.34 -4.21
C LEU A 56 5.19 18.32 -5.28
N GLU A 57 5.21 17.92 -6.55
CA GLU A 57 5.62 18.80 -7.65
C GLU A 57 4.53 19.82 -8.03
N THR A 58 3.26 19.46 -7.82
CA THR A 58 2.12 20.34 -8.12
C THR A 58 1.60 21.07 -6.89
N LEU A 59 2.15 20.83 -5.70
CA LEU A 59 1.70 21.48 -4.46
C LEU A 59 1.86 22.99 -4.53
N HIS A 60 0.74 23.69 -4.56
CA HIS A 60 0.67 25.14 -4.48
C HIS A 60 -0.62 25.54 -3.76
N PHE A 61 -0.57 26.66 -3.04
CA PHE A 61 -1.79 27.32 -2.57
C PHE A 61 -2.34 28.21 -3.68
N THR A 62 -3.61 28.04 -4.01
CA THR A 62 -4.35 28.93 -4.90
C THR A 62 -4.73 30.23 -4.19
N ALA A 63 -5.07 31.28 -4.95
CA ALA A 63 -5.52 32.54 -4.36
C ALA A 63 -6.80 32.35 -3.51
N ASP A 64 -7.73 31.53 -3.99
CA ASP A 64 -8.98 31.24 -3.28
C ASP A 64 -8.73 30.52 -1.95
N GLU A 65 -7.78 29.57 -1.89
CA GLU A 65 -7.39 28.88 -0.66
C GLU A 65 -6.68 29.82 0.34
N ILE A 66 -5.86 30.75 -0.14
CA ILE A 66 -5.19 31.76 0.69
C ILE A 66 -6.23 32.73 1.28
N ASP A 67 -7.16 33.22 0.45
CA ASP A 67 -8.25 34.09 0.89
C ASP A 67 -9.17 33.36 1.88
N TRP A 68 -9.40 32.06 1.66
CA TRP A 68 -10.15 31.21 2.58
C TRP A 68 -9.45 31.02 3.93
N LEU A 69 -8.12 30.81 3.95
CA LEU A 69 -7.33 30.76 5.18
C LEU A 69 -7.35 32.10 5.94
N ALA A 70 -7.36 33.22 5.22
CA ALA A 70 -7.53 34.56 5.81
C ALA A 70 -8.95 34.79 6.36
N ALA A 71 -9.96 34.07 5.85
CA ALA A 71 -11.38 34.23 6.18
C ALA A 71 -11.99 33.10 7.06
N PHE A 72 -11.14 32.25 7.67
CA PHE A 72 -11.48 30.96 8.30
C PHE A 72 -12.56 31.00 9.43
N GLU A 73 -13.01 32.17 9.87
CA GLU A 73 -14.11 32.31 10.85
C GLU A 73 -15.51 32.02 10.26
N HIS A 74 -15.69 32.09 8.94
CA HIS A 74 -17.03 31.98 8.29
C HIS A 74 -17.39 30.57 7.77
N PHE A 75 -16.42 29.67 7.58
CA PHE A 75 -16.63 28.36 6.95
C PHE A 75 -17.31 27.31 7.84
N ALA A 76 -17.23 27.45 9.17
CA ALA A 76 -17.85 26.52 10.12
C ALA A 76 -19.41 26.55 10.14
N ARG A 77 -20.05 27.41 9.34
CA ARG A 77 -21.50 27.67 9.38
C ARG A 77 -22.29 27.30 8.11
N SER A 78 -21.71 26.74 7.05
CA SER A 78 -22.36 26.80 5.72
C SER A 78 -22.55 25.52 4.87
N HIS A 79 -22.47 24.27 5.36
CA HIS A 79 -22.68 23.10 4.47
C HIS A 79 -23.62 21.98 4.99
N PRO A 80 -24.92 22.01 4.59
CA PRO A 80 -25.87 20.92 4.67
C PRO A 80 -25.99 20.12 3.33
N ALA A 81 -25.85 18.79 3.43
CA ALA A 81 -26.33 17.71 2.53
C ALA A 81 -25.69 17.43 1.13
N ALA A 82 -25.35 16.15 0.90
CA ALA A 82 -25.38 15.48 -0.42
C ALA A 82 -25.54 13.94 -0.26
N THR A 83 -26.50 13.36 -0.99
CA THR A 83 -26.91 11.93 -0.97
C THR A 83 -26.72 11.33 -2.37
N THR A 84 -26.36 10.05 -2.49
CA THR A 84 -26.38 9.28 -3.76
C THR A 84 -27.16 7.97 -3.58
N LEU A 85 -27.95 7.58 -4.60
CA LEU A 85 -28.93 6.49 -4.55
C LEU A 85 -28.50 5.23 -5.32
N LEU A 86 -29.08 4.13 -4.84
CA LEU A 86 -28.78 2.71 -5.03
C LEU A 86 -29.87 2.08 -5.91
N ILE A 87 -29.50 1.25 -6.89
CA ILE A 87 -30.43 0.61 -7.86
C ILE A 87 -30.64 -0.89 -7.62
N ASP A 88 -30.31 -1.38 -6.43
CA ASP A 88 -30.66 -2.73 -5.98
C ASP A 88 -32.08 -2.80 -5.39
N THR A 89 -32.91 -1.77 -5.63
CA THR A 89 -34.08 -1.47 -4.80
C THR A 89 -35.19 -2.54 -4.86
N TYR A 90 -35.19 -3.44 -5.85
CA TYR A 90 -36.25 -4.44 -5.98
C TYR A 90 -35.75 -5.86 -6.31
N ASP A 91 -35.28 -6.13 -7.53
CA ASP A 91 -34.75 -7.46 -7.88
C ASP A 91 -33.61 -7.37 -8.91
N THR A 92 -32.40 -7.48 -8.39
CA THR A 92 -31.13 -7.49 -9.14
C THR A 92 -31.08 -8.62 -10.18
N GLU A 93 -31.81 -9.73 -9.98
CA GLU A 93 -31.83 -10.90 -10.86
C GLU A 93 -32.79 -10.70 -12.05
N ALA A 94 -33.88 -9.95 -11.90
CA ALA A 94 -34.75 -9.56 -13.02
C ALA A 94 -34.06 -8.57 -13.99
N ALA A 95 -33.26 -7.64 -13.44
CA ALA A 95 -32.41 -6.73 -14.23
C ALA A 95 -31.30 -7.48 -14.99
N ALA A 96 -30.80 -8.58 -14.42
CA ALA A 96 -29.84 -9.48 -15.05
C ALA A 96 -30.48 -10.47 -16.06
N GLN A 97 -31.74 -10.88 -15.86
CA GLN A 97 -32.46 -11.81 -16.75
C GLN A 97 -32.73 -11.21 -18.15
N ALA A 98 -32.83 -9.88 -18.26
CA ALA A 98 -33.00 -9.17 -19.54
C ALA A 98 -31.77 -9.30 -20.48
N LEU A 99 -30.62 -9.76 -19.98
CA LEU A 99 -29.37 -9.90 -20.76
C LEU A 99 -29.24 -11.24 -21.51
N LEU A 100 -30.04 -12.26 -21.18
CA LEU A 100 -29.88 -13.62 -21.73
C LEU A 100 -30.24 -13.78 -23.23
N PRO A 101 -31.26 -13.10 -23.81
CA PRO A 101 -31.55 -13.16 -25.25
C PRO A 101 -30.44 -12.56 -26.13
N LEU A 102 -29.55 -11.76 -25.54
CA LEU A 102 -28.44 -11.09 -26.23
C LEU A 102 -27.32 -12.07 -26.57
N ALA A 103 -27.07 -13.06 -25.70
CA ALA A 103 -25.97 -14.01 -25.85
C ALA A 103 -26.18 -15.01 -27.01
N HIS A 104 -27.42 -15.45 -27.25
CA HIS A 104 -27.74 -16.41 -28.30
C HIS A 104 -27.64 -15.82 -29.73
N ARG A 105 -27.80 -14.51 -29.88
CA ARG A 105 -27.65 -13.82 -31.17
C ARG A 105 -26.19 -13.68 -31.60
N LEU A 106 -25.27 -13.47 -30.65
CA LEU A 106 -23.86 -13.16 -30.93
C LEU A 106 -23.07 -14.36 -31.51
N ALA A 107 -23.52 -15.59 -31.24
CA ALA A 107 -22.91 -16.80 -31.80
C ALA A 107 -23.22 -17.00 -33.30
N ALA A 108 -24.33 -16.47 -33.81
CA ALA A 108 -24.64 -16.49 -35.25
C ALA A 108 -23.79 -15.50 -36.07
N ASP A 109 -23.17 -14.53 -35.40
CA ASP A 109 -22.36 -13.45 -35.99
C ASP A 109 -20.83 -13.66 -35.83
N GLY A 110 -20.39 -14.87 -35.41
CA GLY A 110 -18.97 -15.24 -35.35
C GLY A 110 -18.21 -14.76 -34.10
N ILE A 111 -18.91 -14.44 -33.01
CA ILE A 111 -18.29 -13.97 -31.75
C ILE A 111 -18.11 -15.15 -30.80
N ALA A 112 -16.85 -15.50 -30.48
CA ALA A 112 -16.50 -16.58 -29.56
C ALA A 112 -16.49 -16.14 -28.09
N ILE A 113 -17.15 -16.90 -27.21
CA ILE A 113 -17.13 -16.69 -25.76
C ILE A 113 -15.81 -17.23 -25.22
N GLN A 114 -15.00 -16.35 -24.63
CA GLN A 114 -13.65 -16.70 -24.16
C GLN A 114 -13.61 -17.18 -22.71
N ALA A 115 -14.62 -16.80 -21.90
CA ALA A 115 -14.64 -17.11 -20.48
C ALA A 115 -16.05 -17.06 -19.88
N VAL A 116 -16.24 -17.79 -18.77
CA VAL A 116 -17.40 -17.72 -17.90
C VAL A 116 -16.98 -17.32 -16.48
N ARG A 117 -17.85 -16.61 -15.75
CA ARG A 117 -17.57 -16.11 -14.39
C ARG A 117 -18.51 -16.75 -13.35
N LEU A 118 -17.93 -17.25 -12.26
CA LEU A 118 -18.63 -17.75 -11.08
C LEU A 118 -18.51 -16.71 -9.96
N ASP A 119 -19.61 -16.27 -9.36
CA ASP A 119 -19.60 -15.11 -8.43
C ASP A 119 -20.21 -15.39 -7.05
N SER A 120 -20.75 -16.59 -6.84
CA SER A 120 -21.44 -16.98 -5.60
C SER A 120 -21.50 -18.50 -5.42
N GLY A 121 -21.90 -18.95 -4.23
CA GLY A 121 -22.01 -20.39 -3.89
C GLY A 121 -20.67 -21.08 -3.61
N ASP A 122 -20.66 -22.41 -3.64
CA ASP A 122 -19.42 -23.19 -3.53
C ASP A 122 -18.66 -23.13 -4.87
N LEU A 123 -17.77 -22.15 -4.98
CA LEU A 123 -17.00 -21.88 -6.20
C LEU A 123 -16.21 -23.11 -6.68
N GLY A 124 -15.71 -23.95 -5.77
CA GLY A 124 -14.95 -25.15 -6.13
C GLY A 124 -15.83 -26.26 -6.72
N LEU A 125 -17.01 -26.47 -6.15
CA LEU A 125 -18.02 -27.39 -6.67
C LEU A 125 -18.58 -26.90 -8.01
N HIS A 126 -18.92 -25.61 -8.11
CA HIS A 126 -19.44 -25.01 -9.33
C HIS A 126 -18.42 -25.04 -10.46
N ALA A 127 -17.14 -24.74 -10.20
CA ALA A 127 -16.08 -24.84 -11.20
C ALA A 127 -15.98 -26.25 -11.78
N ARG A 128 -16.01 -27.30 -10.95
CA ARG A 128 -15.98 -28.70 -11.43
C ARG A 128 -17.18 -29.06 -12.31
N ARG A 129 -18.38 -28.66 -11.89
CA ARG A 129 -19.62 -28.92 -12.66
C ARG A 129 -19.60 -28.18 -14.00
N VAL A 130 -19.24 -26.91 -13.99
CA VAL A 130 -19.15 -26.08 -15.20
C VAL A 130 -18.09 -26.63 -16.16
N ARG A 131 -16.90 -27.01 -15.65
CA ARG A 131 -15.86 -27.63 -16.46
C ARG A 131 -16.36 -28.90 -17.15
N SER A 132 -17.02 -29.79 -16.41
CA SER A 132 -17.59 -31.03 -16.97
C SER A 132 -18.65 -30.79 -18.06
N ILE A 133 -19.44 -29.71 -17.94
CA ILE A 133 -20.46 -29.35 -18.93
C ILE A 133 -19.80 -28.80 -20.20
N LEU A 134 -18.83 -27.89 -20.03
CA LEU A 134 -18.10 -27.30 -21.16
C LEU A 134 -17.32 -28.36 -21.94
N ASP A 135 -16.65 -29.28 -21.24
CA ASP A 135 -15.88 -30.36 -21.87
C ASP A 135 -16.79 -31.37 -22.59
N GLY A 136 -17.98 -31.65 -22.04
CA GLY A 136 -18.99 -32.50 -22.68
C GLY A 136 -19.67 -31.87 -23.90
N GLY A 137 -19.45 -30.57 -24.15
CA GLY A 137 -19.99 -29.82 -25.28
C GLY A 137 -18.92 -29.28 -26.23
N ASP A 138 -17.72 -29.87 -26.24
CA ASP A 138 -16.59 -29.48 -27.09
C ASP A 138 -16.15 -28.00 -26.91
N ALA A 139 -16.31 -27.44 -25.69
CA ALA A 139 -15.98 -26.07 -25.33
C ALA A 139 -14.85 -26.00 -24.28
N ASP A 140 -13.86 -26.88 -24.40
CA ASP A 140 -12.69 -26.99 -23.53
C ASP A 140 -11.84 -25.70 -23.48
N ALA A 141 -11.82 -24.93 -24.57
CA ALA A 141 -11.10 -23.66 -24.68
C ALA A 141 -11.68 -22.50 -23.85
N ILE A 142 -12.92 -22.61 -23.35
CA ILE A 142 -13.57 -21.55 -22.56
C ILE A 142 -13.01 -21.54 -21.13
N LYS A 143 -12.46 -20.41 -20.70
CA LYS A 143 -11.86 -20.24 -19.37
C LYS A 143 -12.91 -20.03 -18.26
N ILE A 144 -12.60 -20.41 -17.04
CA ILE A 144 -13.44 -20.21 -15.85
C ILE A 144 -12.77 -19.19 -14.93
N PHE A 145 -13.45 -18.08 -14.66
CA PHE A 145 -13.03 -17.09 -13.67
C PHE A 145 -13.93 -17.16 -12.43
N ALA A 146 -13.36 -17.04 -11.24
CA ALA A 146 -14.12 -16.97 -10.00
C ALA A 146 -13.99 -15.57 -9.36
N SER A 147 -15.09 -14.98 -8.94
CA SER A 147 -15.18 -13.75 -8.16
C SER A 147 -16.19 -13.91 -7.02
N GLY A 148 -16.37 -12.88 -6.20
CA GLY A 148 -17.37 -12.88 -5.14
C GLY A 148 -16.83 -13.34 -3.78
N ASN A 149 -16.71 -12.39 -2.85
CA ASN A 149 -16.25 -12.57 -1.46
C ASN A 149 -14.92 -13.33 -1.25
N LEU A 150 -14.11 -13.46 -2.30
CA LEU A 150 -12.79 -14.07 -2.23
C LEU A 150 -11.84 -13.24 -1.36
N ASP A 151 -11.02 -13.95 -0.59
CA ASP A 151 -9.79 -13.49 0.05
C ASP A 151 -8.64 -14.45 -0.30
N GLU A 152 -7.43 -14.18 0.16
CA GLU A 152 -6.25 -15.01 -0.07
C GLU A 152 -6.44 -16.46 0.41
N TYR A 153 -7.20 -16.68 1.49
CA TYR A 153 -7.47 -18.00 2.06
C TYR A 153 -8.43 -18.82 1.20
N ALA A 154 -9.49 -18.18 0.68
CA ALA A 154 -10.43 -18.80 -0.25
C ALA A 154 -9.74 -19.17 -1.57
N VAL A 155 -8.91 -18.27 -2.11
CA VAL A 155 -8.11 -18.54 -3.32
C VAL A 155 -7.12 -19.69 -3.06
N GLN A 156 -6.40 -19.67 -1.94
CA GLN A 156 -5.48 -20.75 -1.56
C GLN A 156 -6.21 -22.11 -1.45
N SER A 157 -7.38 -22.14 -0.82
CA SER A 157 -8.20 -23.34 -0.67
C SER A 157 -8.66 -23.90 -2.02
N LEU A 158 -9.07 -23.04 -2.96
CA LEU A 158 -9.48 -23.44 -4.31
C LEU A 158 -8.31 -23.99 -5.14
N LEU A 159 -7.14 -23.35 -5.04
CA LEU A 159 -5.92 -23.83 -5.69
C LEU A 159 -5.46 -25.17 -5.10
N ALA A 160 -5.47 -25.31 -3.77
CA ALA A 160 -5.11 -26.57 -3.09
C ALA A 160 -6.07 -27.71 -3.46
N ALA A 161 -7.37 -27.41 -3.59
CA ALA A 161 -8.38 -28.36 -4.04
C ALA A 161 -8.37 -28.64 -5.55
N ARG A 162 -7.43 -28.04 -6.30
CA ARG A 162 -7.30 -28.11 -7.77
C ARG A 162 -8.62 -27.83 -8.48
N ALA A 163 -9.35 -26.81 -8.02
CA ALA A 163 -10.55 -26.36 -8.72
C ALA A 163 -10.18 -25.89 -10.14
N PRO A 164 -10.93 -26.27 -11.19
CA PRO A 164 -10.63 -25.87 -12.56
C PRO A 164 -11.03 -24.40 -12.79
N ILE A 165 -10.23 -23.48 -12.25
CA ILE A 165 -10.41 -22.03 -12.31
C ILE A 165 -9.13 -21.43 -12.91
N ASP A 166 -9.28 -20.69 -14.00
CA ASP A 166 -8.19 -20.06 -14.77
C ASP A 166 -7.81 -18.67 -14.26
N GLY A 167 -8.67 -18.04 -13.46
CA GLY A 167 -8.39 -16.74 -12.85
C GLY A 167 -9.35 -16.36 -11.73
N PHE A 168 -8.90 -15.44 -10.88
CA PHE A 168 -9.66 -14.96 -9.73
C PHE A 168 -9.87 -13.44 -9.81
N GLY A 169 -11.10 -12.99 -9.60
CA GLY A 169 -11.47 -11.59 -9.41
C GLY A 169 -11.71 -11.32 -7.93
N VAL A 170 -10.74 -10.68 -7.26
CA VAL A 170 -10.85 -10.30 -5.86
C VAL A 170 -11.18 -8.81 -5.78
N GLY A 171 -12.40 -8.48 -5.33
CA GLY A 171 -12.92 -7.11 -5.32
C GLY A 171 -12.87 -6.48 -3.94
N THR A 172 -14.01 -6.49 -3.25
CA THR A 172 -14.24 -5.75 -2.00
C THR A 172 -13.16 -5.96 -0.95
N ARG A 173 -12.82 -7.22 -0.63
CA ARG A 173 -11.89 -7.53 0.48
C ARG A 173 -10.45 -7.09 0.19
N MET A 174 -10.01 -7.18 -1.05
CA MET A 174 -8.70 -6.65 -1.48
C MET A 174 -8.71 -5.12 -1.48
N ASN A 175 -9.73 -4.50 -2.08
CA ASN A 175 -9.77 -3.05 -2.27
C ASN A 175 -9.91 -2.28 -0.94
N THR A 176 -10.60 -2.86 0.04
CA THR A 176 -10.74 -2.24 1.36
C THR A 176 -9.72 -2.76 2.38
N SER A 177 -8.88 -3.75 2.02
CA SER A 177 -8.07 -4.51 2.98
C SER A 177 -8.92 -4.91 4.20
N ALA A 178 -10.06 -5.56 3.95
CA ALA A 178 -11.15 -5.70 4.92
C ALA A 178 -10.74 -6.37 6.25
N ASP A 179 -9.69 -7.19 6.22
CA ASP A 179 -9.07 -7.84 7.38
C ASP A 179 -8.19 -6.89 8.21
N HIS A 180 -7.54 -5.91 7.57
CA HIS A 180 -6.67 -4.95 8.23
C HIS A 180 -6.62 -3.60 7.47
N PRO A 181 -7.65 -2.73 7.60
CA PRO A 181 -7.89 -1.60 6.68
C PRO A 181 -6.99 -0.36 6.90
N TYR A 182 -6.05 -0.42 7.85
CA TYR A 182 -5.10 0.66 8.12
C TYR A 182 -3.75 0.09 8.53
N PHE A 183 -2.68 0.87 8.38
CA PHE A 183 -1.38 0.55 8.99
C PHE A 183 -1.11 1.50 10.14
N ASP A 184 -0.42 1.00 11.18
CA ASP A 184 0.11 1.85 12.25
C ASP A 184 1.36 2.60 11.74
N CYS A 185 1.13 3.58 10.88
CA CYS A 185 2.15 4.41 10.27
C CYS A 185 2.58 5.57 11.19
N ALA A 186 3.82 6.02 11.03
CA ALA A 186 4.35 7.18 11.71
C ALA A 186 5.14 8.05 10.75
N TYR A 187 4.81 9.34 10.69
CA TYR A 187 5.66 10.40 10.16
C TYR A 187 6.26 11.19 11.34
N LYS A 188 7.59 11.21 11.47
CA LYS A 188 8.27 11.74 12.67
C LYS A 188 9.54 12.51 12.34
N LEU A 189 9.72 13.66 13.00
CA LEU A 189 10.93 14.47 12.96
C LEU A 189 12.09 13.70 13.61
N GLN A 190 13.20 13.59 12.87
CA GLN A 190 14.43 12.93 13.32
C GLN A 190 15.63 13.88 13.38
N GLU A 191 15.55 15.03 12.71
CA GLU A 191 16.57 16.08 12.73
C GLU A 191 15.94 17.44 12.44
N TYR A 192 16.40 18.49 13.12
CA TYR A 192 16.06 19.89 12.81
C TYR A 192 17.31 20.76 12.97
N ALA A 193 17.59 21.63 12.00
CA ALA A 193 18.76 22.51 11.98
C ALA A 193 20.09 21.74 12.14
N GLY A 194 20.18 20.54 11.53
CA GLY A 194 21.35 19.66 11.65
C GLY A 194 21.49 18.97 13.00
N LEU A 195 20.54 19.16 13.93
CA LEU A 195 20.53 18.53 15.24
C LEU A 195 19.57 17.36 15.28
N ALA A 196 20.09 16.18 15.60
CA ALA A 196 19.29 14.96 15.73
C ALA A 196 18.23 15.08 16.84
N ARG A 197 17.03 14.56 16.58
CA ARG A 197 15.87 14.58 17.48
C ARG A 197 15.42 13.16 17.80
N ARG A 198 14.95 12.95 19.03
CA ARG A 198 14.53 11.65 19.53
C ARG A 198 13.25 11.77 20.34
N LYS A 199 12.22 11.00 19.98
CA LYS A 199 11.04 10.83 20.83
C LYS A 199 11.32 9.76 21.88
N ARG A 200 10.94 10.02 23.14
CA ARG A 200 11.20 9.13 24.29
C ARG A 200 9.97 8.51 24.93
N SER A 201 8.76 8.83 24.45
CA SER A 201 7.53 8.30 25.04
C SER A 201 7.50 6.77 24.97
N GLU A 202 7.02 6.13 26.03
CA GLU A 202 6.90 4.66 26.14
C GLU A 202 6.15 4.07 24.94
N GLY A 203 6.70 3.02 24.33
CA GLY A 203 6.16 2.39 23.12
C GLY A 203 6.20 3.24 21.84
N LYS A 204 6.75 4.46 21.89
CA LYS A 204 6.86 5.38 20.73
C LYS A 204 8.26 5.96 20.55
N ALA A 205 9.26 5.32 21.14
CA ALA A 205 10.66 5.73 20.98
C ALA A 205 11.09 5.66 19.51
N THR A 206 11.86 6.65 19.06
CA THR A 206 12.40 6.69 17.69
C THR A 206 13.93 6.66 17.71
N TRP A 207 14.53 6.13 16.64
CA TRP A 207 15.97 6.26 16.41
C TRP A 207 16.29 7.65 15.86
N PRO A 208 17.24 8.39 16.46
CA PRO A 208 17.55 9.76 16.07
C PRO A 208 18.32 9.84 14.75
N GLY A 209 18.33 11.05 14.15
CA GLY A 209 19.16 11.38 13.00
C GLY A 209 18.66 10.81 11.68
N ARG A 210 19.32 11.23 10.60
CA ARG A 210 19.09 10.73 9.23
C ARG A 210 19.58 9.30 9.11
N LYS A 211 18.80 8.43 8.49
CA LYS A 211 19.11 7.00 8.43
C LYS A 211 19.07 6.44 7.01
N GLN A 212 19.77 5.33 6.85
CA GLN A 212 19.72 4.45 5.70
C GLN A 212 19.43 3.01 6.18
N VAL A 213 18.81 2.22 5.30
CA VAL A 213 18.56 0.81 5.52
C VAL A 213 19.32 0.00 4.47
N PHE A 214 20.10 -0.97 4.90
CA PHE A 214 20.83 -1.89 4.03
C PHE A 214 20.23 -3.29 4.12
N ARG A 215 19.78 -3.84 2.99
CA ARG A 215 19.28 -5.20 2.91
C ARG A 215 20.40 -6.20 2.66
N ARG A 216 20.50 -7.21 3.51
CA ARG A 216 21.51 -8.26 3.41
C ARG A 216 20.93 -9.50 2.72
N PHE A 217 21.78 -10.14 1.92
CA PHE A 217 21.45 -11.32 1.13
C PHE A 217 22.44 -12.44 1.44
N ASP A 218 21.96 -13.68 1.48
CA ASP A 218 22.81 -14.86 1.60
C ASP A 218 23.48 -15.20 0.25
N ASP A 219 24.37 -16.19 0.26
CA ASP A 219 25.07 -16.63 -0.97
C ASP A 219 24.11 -17.18 -2.04
N ALA A 220 22.89 -17.56 -1.66
CA ALA A 220 21.85 -18.02 -2.57
C ALA A 220 20.95 -16.88 -3.10
N GLY A 221 21.21 -15.63 -2.69
CA GLY A 221 20.45 -14.45 -3.10
C GLY A 221 19.14 -14.25 -2.34
N HIS A 222 18.92 -14.94 -1.23
CA HIS A 222 17.76 -14.68 -0.36
C HIS A 222 18.05 -13.58 0.64
N MET A 223 17.06 -12.73 0.86
CA MET A 223 17.08 -11.72 1.92
C MET A 223 17.12 -12.41 3.27
N PHE A 224 18.03 -12.02 4.17
CA PHE A 224 18.06 -12.62 5.52
C PHE A 224 17.96 -11.61 6.66
N GLY A 225 18.03 -10.31 6.36
CA GLY A 225 17.84 -9.25 7.35
C GLY A 225 18.21 -7.88 6.82
N ASP A 226 17.69 -6.85 7.47
CA ASP A 226 18.03 -5.47 7.16
C ASP A 226 18.92 -4.87 8.28
N THR A 227 19.75 -3.90 7.93
CA THR A 227 20.58 -3.14 8.88
C THR A 227 20.20 -1.67 8.79
N LEU A 228 19.73 -1.11 9.90
CA LEU A 228 19.42 0.31 10.04
C LEU A 228 20.65 1.04 10.61
N THR A 229 21.13 2.06 9.92
CA THR A 229 22.28 2.87 10.34
C THR A 229 22.10 4.34 9.96
N LEU A 230 23.03 5.21 10.33
CA LEU A 230 23.01 6.62 9.91
C LEU A 230 23.18 6.73 8.38
N GLU A 231 22.58 7.74 7.76
CA GLU A 231 22.64 7.99 6.31
C GLU A 231 24.09 8.09 5.79
N THR A 232 24.98 8.64 6.60
CA THR A 232 26.40 8.84 6.27
C THR A 232 27.26 7.59 6.41
N ASP A 233 26.73 6.53 7.02
CA ASP A 233 27.47 5.31 7.28
C ASP A 233 27.25 4.28 6.18
N CYS A 234 28.19 3.34 6.07
CA CYS A 234 28.07 2.18 5.21
C CYS A 234 27.84 0.92 6.05
N ALA A 235 27.00 0.01 5.55
CA ALA A 235 26.83 -1.33 6.08
C ALA A 235 26.82 -2.35 4.94
N PRO A 236 27.14 -3.63 5.20
CA PRO A 236 27.01 -4.69 4.19
C PRO A 236 25.58 -4.79 3.67
N GLY A 237 25.44 -5.04 2.37
CA GLY A 237 24.15 -5.22 1.71
C GLY A 237 23.82 -4.12 0.71
N THR A 238 22.57 -4.09 0.26
CA THR A 238 22.05 -3.14 -0.73
C THR A 238 21.30 -2.01 -0.03
N PRO A 239 21.64 -0.72 -0.26
CA PRO A 239 20.89 0.40 0.31
C PRO A 239 19.46 0.44 -0.26
N LEU A 240 18.48 0.69 0.59
CA LEU A 240 17.06 0.65 0.21
C LEU A 240 16.45 2.03 -0.04
N LEU A 241 16.90 3.06 0.67
CA LEU A 241 16.40 4.42 0.47
C LEU A 241 17.21 5.08 -0.65
N ALA A 242 16.52 5.49 -1.71
CA ALA A 242 17.09 6.23 -2.83
C ALA A 242 16.52 7.65 -2.85
N THR A 243 17.36 8.65 -3.13
CA THR A 243 16.86 10.00 -3.41
C THR A 243 16.12 10.00 -4.74
N VAL A 244 14.85 10.40 -4.73
CA VAL A 244 14.00 10.47 -5.93
C VAL A 244 13.59 11.90 -6.28
N LEU A 245 13.61 12.80 -5.30
CA LEU A 245 13.29 14.22 -5.43
C LEU A 245 14.39 15.04 -4.75
N ARG A 246 14.80 16.15 -5.36
CA ARG A 246 15.76 17.11 -4.78
C ARG A 246 15.32 18.53 -5.12
N ALA A 247 15.25 19.39 -4.11
CA ALA A 247 14.85 20.79 -4.27
C ALA A 247 13.54 20.96 -5.09
N GLY A 248 12.55 20.11 -4.82
CA GLY A 248 11.25 20.13 -5.51
C GLY A 248 11.24 19.55 -6.91
N GLN A 249 12.34 18.95 -7.39
CA GLN A 249 12.43 18.37 -8.74
C GLN A 249 12.77 16.89 -8.70
N ARG A 250 12.10 16.08 -9.53
CA ARG A 250 12.45 14.67 -9.70
C ARG A 250 13.85 14.50 -10.28
N LEU A 251 14.55 13.48 -9.79
CA LEU A 251 15.85 13.10 -10.30
C LEU A 251 15.76 12.17 -11.53
N ALA A 252 14.62 11.47 -11.68
CA ALA A 252 14.35 10.58 -12.79
C ALA A 252 12.83 10.44 -13.02
N PRO A 253 12.38 10.11 -14.24
CA PRO A 253 10.99 9.77 -14.49
C PRO A 253 10.61 8.43 -13.81
N ALA A 254 9.31 8.22 -13.63
CA ALA A 254 8.76 6.98 -13.10
C ALA A 254 9.13 5.78 -14.00
N PRO A 255 9.64 4.67 -13.45
CA PRO A 255 9.77 3.44 -14.21
C PRO A 255 8.40 2.95 -14.70
N PRO A 256 8.30 2.36 -15.90
CA PRO A 256 7.06 1.76 -16.37
C PRO A 256 6.49 0.74 -15.38
N LEU A 257 5.16 0.65 -15.27
CA LEU A 257 4.50 -0.32 -14.38
C LEU A 257 4.94 -1.77 -14.62
N ALA A 258 5.28 -2.14 -15.86
CA ALA A 258 5.80 -3.46 -16.18
C ALA A 258 7.15 -3.75 -15.48
N GLU A 259 8.04 -2.76 -15.43
CA GLU A 259 9.33 -2.87 -14.74
C GLU A 259 9.15 -2.93 -13.22
N LEU A 260 8.26 -2.10 -12.66
CA LEU A 260 7.93 -2.14 -11.23
C LEU A 260 7.34 -3.49 -10.82
N ARG A 261 6.48 -4.08 -11.66
CA ARG A 261 5.92 -5.43 -11.43
C ARG A 261 6.98 -6.51 -11.47
N GLU A 262 7.92 -6.42 -12.42
CA GLU A 262 9.03 -7.37 -12.50
C GLU A 262 9.99 -7.22 -11.32
N PHE A 263 10.28 -5.99 -10.90
CA PHE A 263 11.04 -5.71 -9.69
C PHE A 263 10.37 -6.31 -8.45
N ALA A 264 9.07 -6.05 -8.25
CA ALA A 264 8.30 -6.61 -7.15
C ALA A 264 8.34 -8.15 -7.14
N ARG A 265 8.20 -8.79 -8.32
CA ARG A 265 8.29 -10.25 -8.47
C ARG A 265 9.67 -10.78 -8.08
N LYS A 266 10.76 -10.13 -8.52
CA LYS A 266 12.14 -10.50 -8.15
C LYS A 266 12.37 -10.36 -6.66
N GLN A 267 11.93 -9.25 -6.05
CA GLN A 267 12.04 -9.02 -4.62
C GLN A 267 11.24 -10.06 -3.82
N GLN A 268 10.03 -10.39 -4.26
CA GLN A 268 9.21 -11.43 -3.63
C GLN A 268 9.89 -12.81 -3.71
N ALA A 269 10.50 -13.16 -4.85
CA ALA A 269 11.21 -14.42 -5.04
C ALA A 269 12.43 -14.56 -4.11
N ALA A 270 13.11 -13.44 -3.82
CA ALA A 270 14.26 -13.37 -2.91
C ALA A 270 13.87 -13.37 -1.41
N LEU A 271 12.59 -13.29 -1.06
CA LEU A 271 12.17 -13.44 0.35
C LEU A 271 12.48 -14.86 0.88
N PRO A 272 12.84 -15.00 2.17
CA PRO A 272 12.90 -16.31 2.81
C PRO A 272 11.64 -17.11 2.53
N PRO A 273 11.72 -18.42 2.22
CA PRO A 273 10.55 -19.25 1.91
C PRO A 273 9.43 -19.16 2.96
N ARG A 274 9.79 -18.98 4.23
CA ARG A 274 8.84 -18.80 5.33
C ARG A 274 7.98 -17.54 5.21
N LEU A 275 8.56 -16.43 4.75
CA LEU A 275 7.86 -15.14 4.61
C LEU A 275 6.93 -15.10 3.39
N ARG A 276 7.02 -16.09 2.50
CA ARG A 276 6.16 -16.22 1.31
C ARG A 276 4.88 -17.01 1.59
N ARG A 277 4.70 -17.55 2.79
CA ARG A 277 3.51 -18.29 3.19
C ARG A 277 2.40 -17.30 3.59
N ILE A 278 1.16 -17.67 3.32
CA ILE A 278 -0.04 -16.89 3.72
C ILE A 278 -0.29 -17.03 5.22
N GLU A 279 -0.08 -18.23 5.76
CA GLU A 279 -0.18 -18.49 7.20
C GLU A 279 1.22 -18.51 7.83
N THR A 280 1.44 -17.58 8.76
CA THR A 280 2.62 -17.59 9.63
C THR A 280 2.25 -18.23 10.95
N THR A 281 3.08 -19.14 11.45
CA THR A 281 2.91 -19.63 12.82
C THR A 281 3.45 -18.59 13.80
N ALA A 282 2.72 -18.32 14.89
CA ALA A 282 3.11 -17.33 15.90
C ALA A 282 4.46 -17.60 16.59
N ALA A 283 5.08 -18.75 16.33
CA ALA A 283 6.37 -19.17 16.88
C ALA A 283 7.57 -18.80 15.99
N GLU A 284 7.36 -18.34 14.75
CA GLU A 284 8.48 -17.95 13.88
C GLU A 284 8.98 -16.53 14.18
N PRO A 285 10.30 -16.30 14.21
CA PRO A 285 10.86 -14.99 14.50
C PRO A 285 10.57 -14.00 13.37
N SER A 286 10.33 -12.73 13.71
CA SER A 286 10.17 -11.67 12.72
C SER A 286 11.40 -11.56 11.80
N TYR A 287 11.22 -10.97 10.61
CA TYR A 287 12.35 -10.65 9.75
C TYR A 287 13.31 -9.70 10.50
N PRO A 288 14.59 -10.05 10.66
CA PRO A 288 15.48 -9.32 11.56
C PRO A 288 15.87 -7.96 10.98
N VAL A 289 15.79 -6.95 11.84
CA VAL A 289 16.28 -5.60 11.56
C VAL A 289 17.30 -5.25 12.64
N ASP A 290 18.57 -5.27 12.27
CA ASP A 290 19.67 -4.95 13.18
C ASP A 290 19.91 -3.44 13.20
N VAL A 291 19.92 -2.84 14.38
CA VAL A 291 20.25 -1.43 14.56
C VAL A 291 21.75 -1.30 14.79
N ALA A 292 22.44 -0.57 13.93
CA ALA A 292 23.89 -0.43 13.98
C ALA A 292 24.35 0.39 15.19
N ALA A 293 25.58 0.13 15.65
CA ALA A 293 26.19 0.81 16.81
C ALA A 293 26.13 2.35 16.73
N PRO A 294 26.37 3.01 15.58
CA PRO A 294 26.29 4.47 15.50
C PRO A 294 24.94 5.05 15.93
N LEU A 295 23.84 4.35 15.65
CA LEU A 295 22.51 4.77 16.10
C LEU A 295 22.29 4.58 17.60
N HIS A 296 22.83 3.50 18.17
CA HIS A 296 22.82 3.30 19.62
C HIS A 296 23.63 4.36 20.35
N GLU A 297 24.79 4.72 19.81
CA GLU A 297 25.66 5.76 20.36
C GLU A 297 24.98 7.12 20.30
N LEU A 298 24.42 7.51 19.15
CA LEU A 298 23.70 8.78 18.99
C LEU A 298 22.47 8.85 19.92
N ALA A 299 21.71 7.76 20.02
CA ALA A 299 20.60 7.65 20.95
C ALA A 299 21.05 7.86 22.40
N GLY A 300 22.11 7.16 22.83
CA GLY A 300 22.65 7.29 24.17
C GLY A 300 23.21 8.69 24.47
N GLN A 301 23.83 9.35 23.48
CA GLN A 301 24.30 10.73 23.62
C GLN A 301 23.13 11.69 23.87
N LEU A 302 22.08 11.63 23.05
CA LEU A 302 20.89 12.46 23.23
C LEU A 302 20.21 12.18 24.56
N ASP A 303 20.06 10.91 24.93
CA ASP A 303 19.41 10.49 26.18
C ASP A 303 20.15 11.02 27.42
N ARG A 304 21.48 11.16 27.37
CA ARG A 304 22.28 11.80 28.43
C ARG A 304 22.19 13.32 28.46
N GLN A 305 22.01 13.97 27.31
CA GLN A 305 22.06 15.44 27.21
C GLN A 305 20.80 16.11 27.78
N GLY A 306 19.68 15.39 27.87
CA GLY A 306 18.37 16.05 28.09
C GLY A 306 18.00 16.89 26.87
N SER A 307 16.75 16.81 26.41
CA SER A 307 16.31 17.56 25.23
C SER A 307 16.41 19.07 25.43
#